data_AF-A0A3C0VJS9-F1
#
_entry.id   AF-A0A3C0VJS9-F1
#
_cell.length_a   1.000
_cell.length_b   1.000
_cell.length_c   1.000
_cell.angle_alpha   90.00
_cell.angle_beta   90.00
_cell.angle_gamma   90.00
#
_symmetry.space_group_name_H-M   'P 1'
#
loop_
_entity.id
_entity.type
_entity.pdbx_description
1 polymer ?
#
loop_
_entity_poly.entity_id
_entity_poly.type
_entity_poly.pdbx_seq_one_letter_code
_entity_poly.pdbx_strand_id
1 'polypeptide(L)'
;MHTTILSRVLAVALPALAAAAAEPPAPIDAATLDAWSAPYRNWHYYPDHVIPAEPRVPGLEKFASTDCPTVFQLPGDEKWHMSFIAFDGNGYNSFVAESADLVNWTNLRLAMGFGPAGEFDHGGCVLGAYLYESWDIKAPRRLARRDG
;
A
#
# COMPACT_ATOMS: atom_id res chain seq x y z
N MET A 1 47.64 -50.37 -40.88
CA MET A 1 46.77 -49.19 -40.63
C MET A 1 45.62 -49.64 -39.73
N HIS A 2 45.77 -49.51 -38.41
CA HIS A 2 44.69 -49.64 -37.44
C HIS A 2 45.07 -48.76 -36.25
N THR A 3 44.49 -47.57 -36.18
CA THR A 3 44.68 -46.63 -35.08
C THR A 3 43.45 -46.73 -34.19
N THR A 4 43.62 -47.31 -33.00
CA THR A 4 42.59 -47.44 -31.98
C THR A 4 42.28 -46.06 -31.39
N ILE A 5 41.04 -45.59 -31.52
CA ILE A 5 40.56 -44.33 -30.94
C ILE A 5 40.26 -44.59 -29.45
N LEU A 6 41.08 -44.03 -28.56
CA LEU A 6 40.77 -43.98 -27.13
C LEU A 6 39.77 -42.84 -26.90
N SER A 7 38.48 -43.18 -26.72
CA SER A 7 37.47 -42.22 -26.27
C SER A 7 37.75 -41.82 -24.82
N ARG A 8 38.13 -40.56 -24.61
CA ARG A 8 38.16 -39.95 -23.27
C ARG A 8 36.74 -39.53 -22.90
N VAL A 9 36.08 -40.30 -22.04
CA VAL A 9 34.87 -39.86 -21.36
C VAL A 9 35.29 -38.82 -20.31
N LEU A 10 34.94 -37.56 -20.54
CA LEU A 10 35.12 -36.49 -19.56
C LEU A 10 33.89 -36.52 -18.64
N ALA A 11 34.06 -37.06 -17.42
CA ALA A 11 33.04 -36.95 -16.38
C ALA A 11 33.00 -35.49 -15.90
N VAL A 12 31.97 -34.76 -16.30
CA VAL A 12 31.69 -33.43 -15.74
C VAL A 12 31.11 -33.63 -14.35
N ALA A 13 31.90 -33.38 -13.32
CA ALA A 13 31.41 -33.26 -11.96
C ALA A 13 30.60 -31.95 -11.86
N LEU A 14 29.27 -32.03 -11.88
CA LEU A 14 28.44 -30.91 -11.46
C LEU A 14 28.70 -30.67 -9.96
N PRO A 15 29.13 -29.48 -9.53
CA PRO A 15 29.07 -29.16 -8.11
C PRO A 15 27.57 -29.06 -7.77
N ALA A 16 27.12 -29.93 -6.86
CA ALA A 16 25.83 -29.75 -6.23
C ALA A 16 25.87 -28.42 -5.48
N LEU A 17 25.28 -27.38 -6.07
CA LEU A 17 25.02 -26.13 -5.38
C LEU A 17 23.93 -26.46 -4.36
N ALA A 18 24.35 -26.89 -3.16
CA ALA A 18 23.46 -26.95 -2.03
C ALA A 18 22.95 -25.51 -1.84
N ALA A 19 21.68 -25.28 -2.17
CA ALA A 19 21.00 -24.09 -1.73
C ALA A 19 21.08 -24.11 -0.21
N ALA A 20 21.99 -23.30 0.36
CA ALA A 20 22.01 -23.07 1.78
C ALA A 20 20.63 -22.51 2.12
N ALA A 21 19.78 -23.34 2.72
CA ALA A 21 18.53 -22.86 3.27
C ALA A 21 18.92 -21.76 4.25
N ALA A 22 18.57 -20.51 3.93
CA ALA A 22 18.81 -19.40 4.83
C ALA A 22 18.17 -19.77 6.17
N GLU A 23 18.97 -19.78 7.24
CA GLU A 23 18.42 -19.98 8.57
C GLU A 23 17.35 -18.91 8.79
N PRO A 24 16.20 -19.27 9.39
CA PRO A 24 15.18 -18.30 9.69
C PRO A 24 15.79 -17.18 10.55
N PRO A 25 15.42 -15.91 10.32
CA PRO A 25 15.94 -14.82 11.10
C PRO A 25 15.66 -15.07 12.58
N ALA A 26 16.66 -14.79 13.42
CA ALA A 26 16.49 -14.90 14.86
C ALA A 26 15.28 -14.06 15.32
N PRO A 27 14.48 -14.53 16.30
CA PRO A 27 13.39 -13.75 16.85
C PRO A 27 13.88 -12.39 17.37
N ILE A 28 13.08 -11.34 17.17
CA ILE A 28 13.35 -10.01 17.74
C ILE A 28 13.25 -10.14 19.27
N ASP A 29 14.27 -9.69 20.00
CA ASP A 29 14.26 -9.76 21.45
C ASP A 29 13.23 -8.80 22.07
N ALA A 30 12.79 -9.11 23.29
CA ALA A 30 11.73 -8.36 23.97
C ALA A 30 12.10 -6.88 24.20
N ALA A 31 13.37 -6.57 24.50
CA ALA A 31 13.79 -5.20 24.77
C ALA A 31 13.75 -4.35 23.50
N THR A 32 14.18 -4.92 22.36
CA THR A 32 14.06 -4.30 21.04
C THR A 32 12.60 -4.08 20.66
N LEU A 33 11.74 -5.10 20.83
CA LEU A 33 10.31 -5.00 20.54
C LEU A 33 9.64 -3.91 21.38
N ASP A 34 9.98 -3.82 22.66
CA ASP A 34 9.48 -2.78 23.57
C ASP A 34 9.91 -1.39 23.11
N ALA A 35 11.17 -1.20 22.74
CA ALA A 35 11.67 0.07 22.25
C ALA A 35 11.00 0.52 20.95
N TRP A 36 10.79 -0.40 20.00
CA TRP A 36 10.20 -0.09 18.69
C TRP A 36 8.70 0.22 18.79
N SER A 37 7.98 -0.49 19.65
CA SER A 37 6.53 -0.31 19.76
C SER A 37 6.13 0.82 20.72
N ALA A 38 7.04 1.31 21.58
CA ALA A 38 6.76 2.36 22.56
C ALA A 38 6.00 3.59 21.99
N PRO A 39 6.33 4.15 20.80
CA PRO A 39 5.62 5.31 20.25
C PRO A 39 4.16 5.03 19.82
N TYR A 40 3.79 3.75 19.65
CA TYR A 40 2.50 3.32 19.12
C TYR A 40 1.53 2.81 20.20
N ARG A 41 1.89 3.00 21.48
CA ARG A 41 1.10 2.59 22.64
C ARG A 41 0.34 3.79 23.22
N ASN A 42 -0.73 3.54 23.96
CA ASN A 42 -1.49 4.56 24.71
C ASN A 42 -2.09 5.69 23.84
N TRP A 43 -2.52 5.36 22.61
CA TRP A 43 -3.21 6.32 21.76
C TRP A 43 -4.63 6.60 22.28
N HIS A 44 -5.09 7.83 22.08
CA HIS A 44 -6.45 8.24 22.41
C HIS A 44 -7.26 8.42 21.14
N TYR A 45 -8.51 7.94 21.16
CA TYR A 45 -9.44 8.15 20.07
C TYR A 45 -9.87 9.62 20.03
N TYR A 46 -9.84 10.21 18.84
CA TYR A 46 -10.64 11.39 18.56
C TYR A 46 -12.12 10.99 18.67
N PRO A 47 -13.00 11.80 19.29
CA PRO A 47 -14.35 11.37 19.64
C PRO A 47 -15.27 11.14 18.43
N ASP A 48 -14.98 11.77 17.30
CA ASP A 48 -15.80 11.73 16.10
C ASP A 48 -15.08 11.06 14.91
N HIS A 49 -15.84 10.65 13.91
CA HIS A 49 -15.27 10.21 12.64
C HIS A 49 -14.72 11.40 11.85
N VAL A 50 -13.46 11.30 11.40
CA VAL A 50 -12.84 12.29 10.50
C VAL A 50 -13.38 12.20 9.07
N ILE A 51 -13.87 11.03 8.67
CA ILE A 51 -14.68 10.79 7.47
C ILE A 51 -15.90 9.98 7.91
N PRO A 52 -17.13 10.47 7.71
CA PRO A 52 -18.32 9.77 8.18
C PRO A 52 -18.63 8.54 7.31
N ALA A 53 -19.30 7.55 7.91
CA ALA A 53 -19.71 6.32 7.21
C ALA A 53 -20.61 6.59 5.99
N GLU A 54 -21.38 7.69 6.01
CA GLU A 54 -22.09 8.24 4.85
C GLU A 54 -21.42 9.56 4.44
N PRO A 55 -20.43 9.54 3.53
CA PRO A 55 -19.68 10.74 3.14
C PRO A 55 -20.52 11.74 2.33
N ARG A 56 -21.65 11.31 1.76
CA ARG A 56 -22.60 12.15 1.00
C ARG A 56 -21.92 13.03 -0.03
N VAL A 57 -20.97 12.45 -0.77
CA VAL A 57 -20.26 13.12 -1.86
C VAL A 57 -21.31 13.53 -2.92
N PRO A 58 -21.35 14.79 -3.37
CA PRO A 58 -22.36 15.26 -4.31
C PRO A 58 -22.41 14.42 -5.60
N GLY A 59 -23.61 13.93 -5.93
CA GLY A 59 -23.86 13.04 -7.08
C GLY A 59 -23.47 11.57 -6.88
N LEU A 60 -22.94 11.23 -5.69
CA LEU A 60 -22.48 9.89 -5.31
C LEU A 60 -22.97 9.51 -3.90
N GLU A 61 -24.14 10.02 -3.51
CA GLU A 61 -24.69 9.90 -2.15
C GLU A 61 -25.04 8.47 -1.74
N LYS A 62 -25.18 7.55 -2.72
CA LYS A 62 -25.41 6.12 -2.46
C LYS A 62 -24.22 5.40 -1.82
N PHE A 63 -23.02 5.99 -1.90
CA PHE A 63 -21.82 5.39 -1.34
C PHE A 63 -21.78 5.61 0.18
N ALA A 64 -21.60 4.53 0.92
CA ALA A 64 -21.51 4.49 2.37
C ALA A 64 -20.42 3.49 2.82
N SER A 65 -20.35 3.14 4.10
CA SER A 65 -19.40 2.15 4.65
C SER A 65 -17.95 2.46 4.26
N THR A 66 -17.47 3.63 4.69
CA THR A 66 -16.12 4.11 4.36
C THR A 66 -15.02 3.27 5.02
N ASP A 67 -13.94 2.99 4.30
CA ASP A 67 -12.82 2.19 4.79
C ASP A 67 -11.48 2.54 4.07
N CYS A 68 -10.40 1.85 4.44
CA CYS A 68 -9.06 1.90 3.86
C CYS A 68 -8.47 3.32 3.71
N PRO A 69 -8.49 4.16 4.76
CA PRO A 69 -7.93 5.50 4.67
C PRO A 69 -6.41 5.45 4.46
N THR A 70 -5.91 6.18 3.45
CA THR A 70 -4.48 6.39 3.24
C THR A 70 -4.17 7.88 3.16
N VAL A 71 -3.42 8.39 4.13
CA VAL A 71 -3.03 9.81 4.23
C VAL A 71 -1.69 10.06 3.56
N PHE A 72 -1.62 11.11 2.73
CA PHE A 72 -0.42 11.51 2.01
C PHE A 72 -0.36 13.02 1.76
N GLN A 73 0.79 13.51 1.28
CA GLN A 73 0.97 14.86 0.77
C GLN A 73 1.52 14.82 -0.66
N LEU A 74 1.13 15.81 -1.47
CA LEU A 74 1.69 15.99 -2.80
C LEU A 74 2.98 16.84 -2.73
N PRO A 75 3.96 16.64 -3.62
CA PRO A 75 5.14 17.49 -3.69
C PRO A 75 4.81 18.98 -3.85
N GLY A 76 5.28 19.80 -2.90
CA GLY A 76 5.05 21.24 -2.89
C GLY A 76 3.69 21.68 -2.35
N ASP A 77 2.83 20.74 -1.92
CA ASP A 77 1.56 21.04 -1.27
C ASP A 77 1.72 21.06 0.26
N GLU A 78 1.07 22.03 0.90
CA GLU A 78 1.01 22.15 2.35
C GLU A 78 -0.14 21.33 2.94
N LYS A 79 -1.16 21.02 2.12
CA LYS A 79 -2.32 20.24 2.54
C LYS A 79 -1.99 18.76 2.66
N TRP A 80 -2.75 18.10 3.53
CA TRP A 80 -2.88 16.66 3.58
C TRP A 80 -4.01 16.20 2.65
N HIS A 81 -3.81 15.05 2.05
CA HIS A 81 -4.80 14.34 1.25
C HIS A 81 -5.05 12.97 1.89
N MET A 82 -6.28 12.50 1.83
CA MET A 82 -6.65 11.15 2.27
C MET A 82 -7.43 10.49 1.15
N SER A 83 -6.93 9.38 0.63
CA SER A 83 -7.80 8.47 -0.12
C SER A 83 -8.55 7.57 0.84
N PHE A 84 -9.75 7.18 0.45
CA PHE A 84 -10.57 6.21 1.16
C PHE A 84 -11.49 5.52 0.16
N ILE A 85 -12.04 4.36 0.53
CA ILE A 85 -13.07 3.69 -0.27
C ILE A 85 -14.44 3.88 0.37
N ALA A 86 -15.48 3.79 -0.44
CA ALA A 86 -16.85 3.63 0.03
C ALA A 86 -17.58 2.62 -0.86
N PHE A 87 -18.58 1.94 -0.30
CA PHE A 87 -19.38 0.89 -0.92
C PHE A 87 -20.78 1.39 -1.27
N ASP A 88 -21.27 1.10 -2.47
CA ASP A 88 -22.62 1.51 -2.91
C ASP A 88 -23.68 0.39 -2.91
N GLY A 89 -23.35 -0.78 -2.37
CA GLY A 89 -24.19 -1.98 -2.47
C GLY A 89 -23.76 -2.95 -3.57
N ASN A 90 -22.98 -2.50 -4.57
CA ASN A 90 -22.45 -3.33 -5.65
C ASN A 90 -20.93 -3.48 -5.55
N GLY A 91 -20.24 -2.39 -5.28
CA GLY A 91 -18.78 -2.35 -5.31
C GLY A 91 -18.20 -1.12 -4.61
N TYR A 92 -16.87 -1.08 -4.56
CA TYR A 92 -16.13 0.04 -4.00
C TYR A 92 -15.73 1.06 -5.06
N ASN A 93 -15.89 2.34 -4.76
CA ASN A 93 -15.16 3.40 -5.45
C ASN A 93 -14.12 3.99 -4.49
N SER A 94 -13.07 4.58 -5.07
CA SER A 94 -12.09 5.36 -4.33
C SER A 94 -12.41 6.84 -4.39
N PHE A 95 -12.26 7.50 -3.25
CA PHE A 95 -12.49 8.91 -3.05
C PHE A 95 -11.22 9.57 -2.52
N VAL A 96 -11.18 10.89 -2.56
CA VAL A 96 -10.13 11.69 -1.94
C VAL A 96 -10.74 12.87 -1.20
N ALA A 97 -10.13 13.23 -0.06
CA ALA A 97 -10.45 14.40 0.74
C ALA A 97 -9.17 15.19 1.06
N GLU A 98 -9.32 16.46 1.45
CA GLU A 98 -8.23 17.38 1.81
C GLU A 98 -8.37 17.87 3.26
N SER A 99 -7.24 18.07 3.93
CA SER A 99 -7.18 18.63 5.28
C SER A 99 -5.97 19.51 5.48
N ALA A 100 -6.11 20.55 6.31
CA ALA A 100 -4.99 21.39 6.76
C ALA A 100 -4.40 20.92 8.11
N ASP A 101 -5.13 20.09 8.87
CA ASP A 101 -4.83 19.79 10.27
C ASP A 101 -4.98 18.31 10.65
N LEU A 102 -5.22 17.43 9.68
CA LEU A 102 -5.45 15.98 9.82
C LEU A 102 -6.75 15.59 10.54
N VAL A 103 -7.54 16.54 11.02
CA VAL A 103 -8.78 16.31 11.78
C VAL A 103 -10.00 16.72 10.95
N ASN A 104 -9.94 17.90 10.35
CA ASN A 104 -11.02 18.47 9.54
C ASN A 104 -10.77 18.15 8.07
N TRP A 105 -11.59 17.27 7.50
CA TRP A 105 -11.49 16.82 6.11
C TRP A 105 -12.62 17.42 5.26
N THR A 106 -12.26 17.95 4.10
CA THR A 106 -13.15 18.68 3.19
C THR A 106 -12.86 18.30 1.74
N ASN A 107 -13.64 18.86 0.80
CA ASN A 107 -13.47 18.61 -0.64
C ASN A 107 -13.48 17.12 -1.02
N LEU A 108 -14.38 16.35 -0.39
CA LEU A 108 -14.59 14.94 -0.70
C LEU A 108 -15.08 14.81 -2.14
N ARG A 109 -14.38 14.01 -2.94
CA ARG A 109 -14.67 13.82 -4.36
C ARG A 109 -14.23 12.45 -4.84
N LEU A 110 -14.78 12.01 -5.97
CA LEU A 110 -14.36 10.78 -6.63
C LEU A 110 -12.89 10.89 -7.06
N ALA A 111 -12.10 9.87 -6.71
CA ALA A 111 -10.73 9.71 -7.18
C ALA A 111 -10.64 8.65 -8.29
N MET A 112 -11.33 7.52 -8.11
CA MET A 112 -11.39 6.45 -9.11
C MET A 112 -12.74 5.72 -8.99
N GLY A 113 -13.49 5.68 -10.09
CA GLY A 113 -14.78 5.01 -10.19
C GLY A 113 -14.71 3.68 -10.92
N PHE A 114 -15.84 2.97 -10.97
CA PHE A 114 -15.99 1.76 -11.78
C PHE A 114 -15.58 1.98 -13.24
N GLY A 115 -14.89 0.98 -13.80
CA GLY A 115 -14.62 0.94 -15.23
C GLY A 115 -15.86 0.58 -16.07
N PRO A 116 -15.72 0.57 -17.41
CA PRO A 116 -16.78 0.19 -18.33
C PRO A 116 -17.30 -1.24 -18.10
N ALA A 117 -18.56 -1.50 -18.44
CA ALA A 117 -19.14 -2.84 -18.31
C ALA A 117 -18.33 -3.90 -19.07
N GLY A 118 -17.96 -4.97 -18.38
CA GLY A 118 -17.16 -6.08 -18.93
C GLY A 118 -15.64 -5.91 -18.79
N GLU A 119 -15.17 -4.76 -18.30
CA GLU A 119 -13.75 -4.54 -17.97
C GLU A 119 -13.40 -5.08 -16.57
N PHE A 120 -12.11 -5.31 -16.32
CA PHE A 120 -11.62 -5.99 -15.12
C PHE A 120 -11.91 -5.23 -13.80
N ASP A 121 -12.13 -3.92 -13.89
CA ASP A 121 -12.41 -3.00 -12.77
C ASP A 121 -13.90 -2.59 -12.70
N HIS A 122 -14.76 -3.26 -13.47
CA HIS A 122 -16.21 -3.11 -13.39
C HIS A 122 -16.78 -3.94 -12.22
N GLY A 123 -16.97 -3.29 -11.08
CA GLY A 123 -17.49 -3.92 -9.85
C GLY A 123 -16.70 -3.56 -8.59
N GLY A 124 -15.58 -2.84 -8.73
CA GLY A 124 -14.82 -2.33 -7.60
C GLY A 124 -13.49 -1.74 -8.04
N CYS A 125 -13.19 -0.54 -7.54
CA CYS A 125 -11.94 0.14 -7.84
C CYS A 125 -11.32 0.78 -6.59
N VAL A 126 -10.11 0.35 -6.25
CA VAL A 126 -9.41 0.73 -5.02
C VAL A 126 -8.02 1.30 -5.33
N LEU A 127 -7.74 2.50 -4.84
CA LEU A 127 -6.39 3.05 -4.76
C LEU A 127 -5.68 2.44 -3.54
N GLY A 128 -4.60 1.69 -3.75
CA GLY A 128 -3.91 0.98 -2.65
C GLY A 128 -2.39 1.04 -2.66
N ALA A 129 -1.77 1.45 -3.76
CA ALA A 129 -0.31 1.52 -3.89
C ALA A 129 0.14 2.96 -4.14
N TYR A 130 0.88 3.51 -3.18
CA TYR A 130 1.46 4.84 -3.25
C TYR A 130 2.97 4.76 -3.31
N LEU A 131 3.56 5.50 -4.22
CA LEU A 131 5.01 5.66 -4.27
C LEU A 131 5.38 6.82 -3.34
N TYR A 132 6.19 6.56 -2.32
CA TYR A 132 6.66 7.57 -1.37
C TYR A 132 8.11 7.98 -1.64
N GLU A 133 8.46 9.21 -1.29
CA GLU A 133 9.85 9.69 -1.32
C GLU A 133 10.73 8.97 -0.31
N SER A 134 10.14 8.51 0.81
CA SER A 134 10.81 7.76 1.86
C SER A 134 9.87 6.73 2.46
N TRP A 135 10.43 5.59 2.84
CA TRP A 135 9.73 4.49 3.53
C TRP A 135 10.05 4.42 5.02
N ASP A 136 10.86 5.37 5.54
CA ASP A 136 11.09 5.50 6.97
C ASP A 136 9.75 5.75 7.68
N ILE A 137 9.51 5.05 8.79
CA ILE A 137 8.26 5.13 9.54
C ILE A 137 7.97 6.53 10.09
N LYS A 138 9.00 7.36 10.29
CA LYS A 138 8.89 8.75 10.76
C LYS A 138 8.94 9.78 9.64
N ALA A 139 9.18 9.37 8.39
CA ALA A 139 9.20 10.30 7.28
C ALA A 139 7.79 10.86 7.00
N PRO A 140 7.68 12.09 6.49
CA PRO A 140 6.41 12.61 5.99
C PRO A 140 5.90 11.69 4.87
N ARG A 141 4.58 11.50 4.79
CA ARG A 141 3.92 10.69 3.76
C ARG A 141 3.83 11.42 2.42
N ARG A 142 4.96 11.95 1.94
CA ARG A 142 5.03 12.66 0.66
C ARG A 142 5.16 11.68 -0.49
N LEU A 143 4.29 11.83 -1.49
CA LEU A 143 4.34 11.00 -2.69
C LEU A 143 5.55 11.36 -3.55
N ALA A 144 6.25 10.36 -4.09
CA ALA A 144 7.27 10.60 -5.10
C ALA A 144 6.63 10.69 -6.49
N ARG A 145 7.26 11.46 -7.38
CA ARG A 145 6.86 11.50 -8.79
C ARG A 145 7.46 10.32 -9.55
N ARG A 146 6.66 9.72 -10.43
CA ARG A 146 7.13 8.75 -11.40
C ARG A 146 7.67 9.51 -12.61
N ASP A 147 8.92 9.23 -12.98
CA ASP A 147 9.64 9.82 -14.13
C ASP A 147 10.05 11.31 -14.00
N GLY A 148 10.04 11.86 -12.78
CA GLY A 148 10.41 13.26 -12.48
C GLY A 148 9.24 14.22 -12.55
#